data_AF-A0A0F9JS27-F1
#
_entry.id   AF-A0A0F9JS27-F1
#
_cell.length_a   1.000
_cell.length_b   1.000
_cell.length_c   1.000
_cell.angle_alpha   90.00
_cell.angle_beta   90.00
_cell.angle_gamma   90.00
#
_symmetry.space_group_name_H-M   'P 1'
#
loop_
_entity.id
_entity.type
_entity.pdbx_description
1 polymer ?
#
loop_
_entity_poly.entity_id
_entity_poly.type
_entity_poly.pdbx_seq_one_letter_code
_entity_poly.pdbx_strand_id
1 'polypeptide(L)'
;MLNLKFYYFHGKSYGYKEWYKPFCVKRSVGNKGKCPFCECKEERIETFDNYFLIRNGLILIKDSIFILHEGINLIVQNDEYFISVNGEFIKLAEIEKTRLKKLYKSKSIKPYGYDKEDHTGYAIYFNKNEFNTQSVSKRNNLLEMKYPILSKYLKQYEKQLREILINAKENPANFYFPRRGSFINKLGENHKEELLDLEPLYDQSEKIFFKFISNENIFGYSNTSYYATSDTYFLWPRFSSKKIDYLFILAYLNSKIINFLFKVKNLSIKRSKTKLEQGLPIPILKSFHSENEKLIIGVIKALTFCLVKFNELDYGIITEDLREKLTQVKDNLSILNEKLISKFYLALEKKDRNIIQFLINKLFFQLFSIDEDKIELLIKKFY
;
A
#
# COMPACT_ATOMS: atom_id res chain seq x y z
N MET A 1 -35.53 -7.72 14.21
CA MET A 1 -34.91 -8.65 13.23
C MET A 1 -34.66 -7.90 11.92
N LEU A 2 -33.40 -7.56 11.65
CA LEU A 2 -33.00 -6.87 10.41
C LEU A 2 -32.81 -7.91 9.29
N ASN A 3 -33.68 -7.86 8.28
CA ASN A 3 -33.54 -8.65 7.06
C ASN A 3 -32.45 -8.05 6.16
N LEU A 4 -31.21 -8.52 6.31
CA LEU A 4 -30.20 -8.46 5.26
C LEU A 4 -30.69 -9.33 4.09
N LYS A 5 -31.47 -8.75 3.17
CA LYS A 5 -31.78 -9.41 1.89
C LYS A 5 -30.53 -9.36 1.02
N PHE A 6 -29.66 -10.37 1.18
CA PHE A 6 -28.73 -10.74 0.13
C PHE A 6 -29.56 -11.30 -1.02
N TYR A 7 -29.72 -10.51 -2.08
CA TYR A 7 -30.33 -11.03 -3.29
C TYR A 7 -29.39 -12.07 -3.91
N TYR A 8 -29.78 -13.33 -3.78
CA TYR A 8 -29.14 -14.47 -4.40
C TYR A 8 -29.57 -14.49 -5.87
N PHE A 9 -28.69 -14.08 -6.80
CA PHE A 9 -28.99 -14.11 -8.23
C PHE A 9 -28.05 -15.06 -8.96
N HIS A 10 -28.58 -16.24 -9.28
CA HIS A 10 -27.93 -17.21 -10.15
C HIS A 10 -27.77 -16.66 -11.58
N GLY A 11 -26.56 -16.77 -12.12
CA GLY A 11 -26.38 -17.10 -13.55
C GLY A 11 -26.73 -16.04 -14.60
N LYS A 12 -26.78 -14.75 -14.29
CA LYS A 12 -26.89 -13.70 -15.32
C LYS A 12 -25.86 -12.59 -15.12
N SER A 13 -25.14 -12.28 -16.19
CA SER A 13 -24.22 -11.16 -16.30
C SER A 13 -25.00 -9.84 -16.23
N TYR A 14 -25.20 -9.31 -15.03
CA TYR A 14 -25.73 -7.96 -14.83
C TYR A 14 -24.62 -6.99 -14.43
N GLY A 15 -24.74 -5.77 -14.94
CA GLY A 15 -23.76 -4.70 -14.78
C GLY A 15 -23.48 -4.32 -13.33
N TYR A 16 -22.32 -3.69 -13.12
CA TYR A 16 -21.69 -3.32 -11.85
C TYR A 16 -22.60 -2.69 -10.77
N LYS A 17 -23.78 -2.16 -11.09
CA LYS A 17 -24.64 -1.39 -10.17
C LYS A 17 -25.41 -2.23 -9.13
N GLU A 18 -25.64 -3.53 -9.33
CA GLU A 18 -26.55 -4.29 -8.45
C GLU A 18 -25.90 -4.94 -7.22
N TRP A 19 -24.57 -5.13 -7.22
CA TRP A 19 -23.84 -5.88 -6.20
C TRP A 19 -23.56 -5.11 -4.90
N TYR A 20 -23.74 -3.80 -4.90
CA TYR A 20 -23.50 -2.96 -3.73
C TYR A 20 -24.74 -2.82 -2.81
N LYS A 21 -25.91 -3.28 -3.28
CA LYS A 21 -27.16 -3.29 -2.52
C LYS A 21 -27.06 -3.94 -1.12
N PRO A 22 -26.21 -4.96 -0.84
CA PRO A 22 -26.05 -5.51 0.51
C PRO A 22 -25.46 -4.52 1.53
N PHE A 23 -24.66 -3.54 1.07
CA PHE A 23 -24.05 -2.51 1.93
C PHE A 23 -24.90 -1.23 2.00
N CYS A 24 -25.81 -1.03 1.05
CA CYS A 24 -26.83 0.01 1.09
C CYS A 24 -28.08 -0.50 1.82
N VAL A 25 -28.00 -0.66 3.14
CA VAL A 25 -29.17 -1.06 3.94
C VAL A 25 -30.15 0.11 4.01
N LYS A 26 -31.27 0.04 3.27
CA LYS A 26 -32.47 0.82 3.62
C LYS A 26 -32.97 0.29 4.97
N ARG A 27 -32.62 0.96 6.08
CA ARG A 27 -33.30 0.73 7.36
C ARG A 27 -34.79 1.04 7.15
N SER A 28 -35.65 0.07 7.48
CA SER A 28 -37.10 0.18 7.33
C SER A 28 -37.65 1.38 8.12
N VAL A 29 -38.42 2.20 7.42
CA VAL A 29 -39.43 3.20 7.87
C VAL A 29 -39.10 3.91 9.20
N GLY A 30 -38.58 5.13 9.09
CA GLY A 30 -38.49 6.10 10.19
C GLY A 30 -37.13 6.77 10.35
N ASN A 31 -36.04 6.11 9.95
CA ASN A 31 -34.69 6.67 9.97
C ASN A 31 -34.00 6.36 8.63
N LYS A 32 -33.74 7.39 7.81
CA LYS A 32 -32.92 7.26 6.59
C LYS A 32 -31.49 6.90 7.01
N GLY A 33 -31.22 5.60 7.20
CA GLY A 33 -29.87 5.10 7.46
C GLY A 33 -28.95 5.45 6.30
N LYS A 34 -27.88 6.19 6.58
CA LYS A 34 -26.89 6.59 5.58
C LYS A 34 -26.02 5.38 5.21
N CYS A 35 -25.87 5.10 3.92
CA CYS A 35 -24.93 4.10 3.40
C CYS A 35 -23.49 4.54 3.74
N PRO A 36 -22.67 3.69 4.40
CA PRO A 36 -21.31 4.08 4.80
C PRO A 36 -20.33 4.19 3.63
N PHE A 37 -20.78 3.86 2.42
CA PHE A 37 -20.03 3.91 1.18
C PHE A 37 -20.55 4.96 0.20
N CYS A 38 -21.62 5.71 0.54
CA CYS A 38 -22.32 6.56 -0.41
C CYS A 38 -22.36 8.02 0.07
N GLU A 39 -22.10 8.97 -0.84
CA GLU A 39 -22.36 10.38 -0.53
C GLU A 39 -23.87 10.65 -0.55
N CYS A 40 -24.38 11.23 0.56
CA CYS A 40 -25.80 11.35 0.86
C CYS A 40 -26.62 12.20 -0.12
N LYS A 41 -25.99 12.83 -1.12
CA LYS A 41 -26.65 13.70 -2.10
C LYS A 41 -26.82 13.05 -3.48
N GLU A 42 -26.06 12.02 -3.84
CA GLU A 42 -26.02 11.51 -5.23
C GLU A 42 -26.13 9.98 -5.38
N GLU A 43 -26.30 9.21 -4.29
CA GLU A 43 -26.27 7.73 -4.29
C GLU A 43 -24.99 7.13 -4.93
N ARG A 44 -23.95 7.95 -5.12
CA ARG A 44 -22.68 7.51 -5.70
C ARG A 44 -21.86 6.79 -4.64
N ILE A 45 -21.45 5.56 -4.98
CA ILE A 45 -20.59 4.74 -4.14
C ILE A 45 -19.16 5.18 -4.32
N GLU A 46 -18.49 5.46 -3.22
CA GLU A 46 -17.05 5.71 -3.19
C GLU A 46 -16.31 4.38 -3.38
N THR A 47 -15.45 4.37 -4.39
CA THR A 47 -14.62 3.22 -4.77
C THR A 47 -13.15 3.56 -4.61
N PHE A 48 -12.28 2.57 -4.79
CA PHE A 48 -10.84 2.76 -4.79
C PHE A 48 -10.38 3.87 -5.72
N ASP A 49 -10.97 3.95 -6.92
CA ASP A 49 -10.63 4.94 -7.94
C ASP A 49 -10.86 6.39 -7.48
N ASN A 50 -11.76 6.59 -6.51
CA ASN A 50 -12.04 7.89 -5.90
C ASN A 50 -10.96 8.33 -4.90
N TYR A 51 -10.02 7.46 -4.53
CA TYR A 51 -8.99 7.73 -3.52
C TYR A 51 -7.58 7.49 -4.04
N PHE A 52 -7.38 6.43 -4.81
CA PHE A 52 -6.06 5.96 -5.19
C PHE A 52 -5.91 5.74 -6.69
N LEU A 53 -4.68 5.88 -7.16
CA LEU A 53 -4.20 5.41 -8.46
C LEU A 53 -3.28 4.21 -8.22
N ILE A 54 -3.53 3.11 -8.93
CA ILE A 54 -2.69 1.91 -8.83
C ILE A 54 -1.53 2.02 -9.82
N ARG A 55 -0.29 1.88 -9.33
CA ARG A 55 0.91 1.84 -10.18
C ARG A 55 1.81 0.67 -9.83
N ASN A 56 2.50 0.13 -10.84
CA ASN A 56 3.56 -0.86 -10.60
C ASN A 56 4.69 -0.20 -9.80
N GLY A 57 5.48 -1.04 -9.13
CA GLY A 57 6.78 -0.64 -8.63
C GLY A 57 7.75 -0.25 -9.75
N LEU A 58 9.02 -0.13 -9.39
CA LEU A 58 10.07 0.28 -10.29
C LEU A 58 10.16 -0.66 -11.51
N ILE A 59 10.15 -0.04 -12.69
CA ILE A 59 10.45 -0.69 -13.97
C ILE A 59 11.72 -0.03 -14.48
N LEU A 60 12.85 -0.72 -14.30
CA LEU A 60 14.15 -0.18 -14.69
C LEU A 60 14.39 -0.42 -16.18
N ILE A 61 15.18 0.47 -16.81
CA ILE A 61 15.54 0.32 -18.23
C ILE A 61 16.37 -0.93 -18.49
N LYS A 62 17.15 -1.37 -17.49
CA LYS A 62 17.95 -2.60 -17.51
C LYS A 62 18.27 -3.07 -16.09
N ASP A 63 17.49 -4.02 -15.59
CA ASP A 63 17.63 -4.57 -14.24
C ASP A 63 19.06 -5.07 -13.92
N SER A 64 19.71 -5.77 -14.85
CA SER A 64 21.06 -6.33 -14.67
C SER A 64 22.16 -5.28 -14.47
N ILE A 65 21.89 -4.01 -14.77
CA ILE A 65 22.83 -2.90 -14.58
C ILE A 65 22.49 -2.15 -13.29
N PHE A 66 21.20 -1.84 -13.08
CA PHE A 66 20.77 -0.97 -11.99
C PHE A 66 20.43 -1.69 -10.69
N ILE A 67 20.27 -3.01 -10.71
CA ILE A 67 20.08 -3.84 -9.52
C ILE A 67 21.39 -4.55 -9.23
N LEU A 68 21.98 -4.16 -8.11
CA LEU A 68 23.18 -4.78 -7.58
C LEU A 68 22.82 -5.96 -6.67
N HIS A 69 23.57 -7.03 -6.80
CA HIS A 69 23.44 -8.26 -6.02
C HIS A 69 24.74 -8.52 -5.27
N GLU A 70 24.59 -8.81 -3.97
CA GLU A 70 25.70 -9.20 -3.12
C GLU A 70 26.39 -10.45 -3.67
N GLY A 71 27.73 -10.44 -3.68
CA GLY A 71 28.58 -11.51 -4.21
C GLY A 71 28.71 -11.55 -5.74
N ILE A 72 27.98 -10.71 -6.48
CA ILE A 72 28.10 -10.61 -7.95
C ILE A 72 28.76 -9.30 -8.34
N ASN A 73 28.09 -8.18 -8.07
CA ASN A 73 28.55 -6.84 -8.44
C ASN A 73 28.57 -5.87 -7.25
N LEU A 74 28.22 -6.36 -6.06
CA LEU A 74 28.27 -5.65 -4.79
C LEU A 74 28.89 -6.53 -3.70
N ILE A 75 29.72 -5.95 -2.84
CA ILE A 75 30.16 -6.54 -1.56
C ILE A 75 29.69 -5.60 -0.45
N VAL A 76 29.07 -6.16 0.60
CA VAL A 76 28.64 -5.43 1.80
C VAL A 76 29.37 -6.03 3.01
N GLN A 77 30.19 -5.25 3.69
CA GLN A 77 30.98 -5.68 4.86
C GLN A 77 31.03 -4.55 5.89
N ASN A 78 30.59 -4.79 7.12
CA ASN A 78 30.63 -3.81 8.21
C ASN A 78 30.07 -2.41 7.83
N ASP A 79 28.93 -2.39 7.12
CA ASP A 79 28.31 -1.17 6.57
C ASP A 79 29.14 -0.41 5.51
N GLU A 80 30.17 -1.06 4.97
CA GLU A 80 30.91 -0.62 3.80
C GLU A 80 30.41 -1.33 2.54
N TYR A 81 30.32 -0.60 1.44
CA TYR A 81 29.78 -1.07 0.17
C TYR A 81 30.85 -0.94 -0.90
N PHE A 82 31.12 -2.02 -1.63
CA PHE A 82 32.06 -2.04 -2.75
C PHE A 82 31.36 -2.50 -4.02
N ILE A 83 31.53 -1.77 -5.12
CA ILE A 83 30.88 -2.07 -6.40
C ILE A 83 31.92 -2.50 -7.44
N SER A 84 31.58 -3.48 -8.28
CA SER A 84 32.46 -3.97 -9.35
C SER A 84 32.48 -3.03 -10.55
N VAL A 85 33.61 -2.38 -10.79
CA VAL A 85 33.87 -1.50 -11.94
C VAL A 85 35.01 -2.08 -12.77
N ASN A 86 34.73 -2.42 -14.03
CA ASN A 86 35.69 -3.07 -14.94
C ASN A 86 36.39 -4.31 -14.33
N GLY A 87 35.68 -5.05 -13.46
CA GLY A 87 36.19 -6.26 -12.80
C GLY A 87 36.86 -6.03 -11.44
N GLU A 88 37.05 -4.77 -11.01
CA GLU A 88 37.63 -4.43 -9.71
C GLU A 88 36.57 -3.91 -8.75
N PHE A 89 36.61 -4.34 -7.49
CA PHE A 89 35.71 -3.84 -6.44
C PHE A 89 36.24 -2.54 -5.85
N ILE A 90 35.48 -1.46 -6.01
CA ILE A 90 35.82 -0.12 -5.54
C ILE A 90 34.86 0.27 -4.42
N LYS A 91 35.40 0.73 -3.28
CA LYS A 91 34.63 1.19 -2.12
C LYS A 91 33.83 2.45 -2.43
N LEU A 92 32.53 2.46 -2.16
CA LEU A 92 31.67 3.63 -2.29
C LEU A 92 31.90 4.65 -1.17
N ALA A 93 31.86 5.94 -1.51
CA ALA A 93 31.81 7.01 -0.52
C ALA A 93 30.46 7.02 0.22
N GLU A 94 30.41 7.59 1.44
CA GLU A 94 29.17 7.67 2.24
C GLU A 94 28.00 8.29 1.47
N ILE A 95 28.26 9.36 0.72
CA ILE A 95 27.23 10.04 -0.08
C ILE A 95 26.69 9.13 -1.21
N GLU A 96 27.51 8.25 -1.77
CA GLU A 96 27.12 7.27 -2.79
C GLU A 96 26.30 6.12 -2.21
N LYS A 97 26.61 5.67 -0.99
CA LYS A 97 25.80 4.65 -0.30
C LYS A 97 24.33 5.05 -0.19
N THR A 98 24.04 6.34 0.00
CA THR A 98 22.66 6.85 0.07
C THR A 98 21.83 6.64 -1.21
N ARG A 99 22.52 6.36 -2.34
CA ARG A 99 21.93 6.07 -3.65
C ARG A 99 21.67 4.59 -3.87
N LEU A 100 22.19 3.71 -3.01
CA LEU A 100 21.82 2.30 -3.00
C LEU A 100 20.58 2.11 -2.15
N LYS A 101 19.48 1.72 -2.80
CA LYS A 101 18.19 1.49 -2.14
C LYS A 101 17.88 0.00 -2.12
N LYS A 102 17.63 -0.58 -0.95
CA LYS A 102 17.13 -1.96 -0.84
C LYS A 102 15.88 -2.11 -1.71
N LEU A 103 15.93 -3.08 -2.62
CA LEU A 103 14.87 -3.38 -3.58
C LEU A 103 14.16 -4.67 -3.17
N TYR A 104 12.84 -4.63 -3.10
CA TYR A 104 12.01 -5.75 -2.66
C TYR A 104 11.22 -6.35 -3.82
N LYS A 105 10.90 -7.64 -3.71
CA LYS A 105 9.92 -8.31 -4.58
C LYS A 105 8.61 -8.48 -3.83
N SER A 106 7.53 -8.74 -4.56
CA SER A 106 6.20 -8.93 -3.99
C SER A 106 6.13 -10.00 -2.88
N LYS A 107 7.04 -10.99 -2.87
CA LYS A 107 7.14 -12.02 -1.82
C LYS A 107 7.45 -11.49 -0.41
N SER A 108 8.13 -10.35 -0.29
CA SER A 108 8.46 -9.76 1.01
C SER A 108 7.25 -9.12 1.69
N ILE A 109 6.19 -8.84 0.95
CA ILE A 109 4.99 -8.16 1.46
C ILE A 109 4.30 -9.06 2.50
N LYS A 110 4.05 -8.48 3.67
CA LYS A 110 3.31 -9.10 4.78
C LYS A 110 2.10 -8.25 5.13
N PRO A 111 1.08 -8.78 5.84
CA PRO A 111 0.00 -7.94 6.35
C PRO A 111 0.57 -6.80 7.18
N TYR A 112 0.14 -5.57 6.87
CA TYR A 112 0.51 -4.33 7.57
C TYR A 112 1.98 -3.91 7.43
N GLY A 113 2.77 -4.55 6.57
CA GLY A 113 4.18 -4.23 6.41
C GLY A 113 4.89 -5.09 5.37
N TYR A 114 6.16 -5.35 5.60
CA TYR A 114 7.00 -6.20 4.75
C TYR A 114 8.17 -6.74 5.56
N ASP A 115 8.76 -7.82 5.06
CA ASP A 115 10.00 -8.37 5.58
C ASP A 115 11.19 -7.54 5.07
N LYS A 116 11.87 -6.84 5.98
CA LYS A 116 12.99 -5.94 5.67
C LYS A 116 14.27 -6.69 5.27
N GLU A 117 14.36 -7.96 5.65
CA GLU A 117 15.52 -8.79 5.34
C GLU A 117 15.35 -9.48 3.97
N ASP A 118 14.12 -9.79 3.56
CA ASP A 118 13.80 -10.39 2.24
C ASP A 118 13.84 -9.38 1.07
N HIS A 119 14.96 -8.68 0.93
CA HIS A 119 15.27 -7.84 -0.23
C HIS A 119 15.97 -8.68 -1.32
N THR A 120 15.80 -8.29 -2.59
CA THR A 120 16.38 -9.03 -3.73
C THR A 120 17.71 -8.45 -4.21
N GLY A 121 18.11 -7.29 -3.71
CA GLY A 121 19.29 -6.55 -4.13
C GLY A 121 19.17 -5.06 -3.82
N TYR A 122 20.09 -4.28 -4.37
CA TYR A 122 20.19 -2.83 -4.17
C TYR A 122 20.02 -2.11 -5.51
N ALA A 123 18.99 -1.27 -5.61
CA ALA A 123 18.81 -0.41 -6.78
C ALA A 123 19.72 0.81 -6.69
N ILE A 124 20.48 1.11 -7.75
CA ILE A 124 21.14 2.41 -7.92
C ILE A 124 20.07 3.43 -8.29
N TYR A 125 19.89 4.44 -7.44
CA TYR A 125 18.78 5.38 -7.57
C TYR A 125 19.21 6.84 -7.34
N PHE A 126 19.08 7.66 -8.38
CA PHE A 126 19.30 9.10 -8.34
C PHE A 126 17.97 9.85 -8.42
N ASN A 127 17.71 10.73 -7.45
CA ASN A 127 16.49 11.54 -7.45
C ASN A 127 16.65 12.71 -8.43
N LYS A 128 15.86 12.71 -9.51
CA LYS A 128 15.85 13.75 -10.56
C LYS A 128 15.62 15.14 -10.00
N ASN A 129 14.81 15.29 -8.96
CA ASN A 129 14.47 16.60 -8.41
C ASN A 129 15.68 17.35 -7.86
N GLU A 130 16.71 16.64 -7.42
CA GLU A 130 17.98 17.24 -7.01
C GLU A 130 18.70 17.96 -8.17
N PHE A 131 18.33 17.65 -9.42
CA PHE A 131 19.00 18.14 -10.62
C PHE A 131 18.07 18.86 -11.62
N ASN A 132 16.79 19.06 -11.27
CA ASN A 132 15.73 19.49 -12.20
C ASN A 132 15.92 20.89 -12.82
N THR A 133 16.84 21.71 -12.31
CA THR A 133 17.09 23.08 -12.82
C THR A 133 18.26 23.19 -13.79
N GLN A 134 18.92 22.06 -14.11
CA GLN A 134 20.14 22.05 -14.90
C GLN A 134 19.92 21.51 -16.31
N SER A 135 20.66 22.04 -17.28
CA SER A 135 20.75 21.39 -18.59
C SER A 135 21.30 19.97 -18.42
N VAL A 136 20.93 19.07 -19.32
CA VAL A 136 21.30 17.65 -19.26
C VAL A 136 22.82 17.44 -19.11
N SER A 137 23.63 18.25 -19.79
CA SER A 137 25.09 18.23 -19.69
C SER A 137 25.58 18.64 -18.30
N LYS A 138 25.08 19.77 -17.75
CA LYS A 138 25.43 20.24 -16.40
C LYS A 138 25.04 19.21 -15.33
N ARG A 139 23.87 18.60 -15.46
CA ARG A 139 23.38 17.54 -14.58
C ARG A 139 24.30 16.33 -14.57
N ASN A 140 24.70 15.83 -15.74
CA ASN A 140 25.58 14.67 -15.82
C ASN A 140 26.97 14.98 -15.24
N ASN A 141 27.53 16.16 -15.52
CA ASN A 141 28.79 16.60 -14.91
C ASN A 141 28.70 16.64 -13.38
N LEU A 142 27.58 17.14 -12.84
CA LEU A 142 27.36 17.17 -11.38
C LEU A 142 27.24 15.76 -10.79
N LEU A 143 26.56 14.83 -11.46
CA LEU A 143 26.49 13.43 -11.05
C LEU A 143 27.87 12.79 -11.00
N GLU A 144 28.71 13.05 -12.00
CA GLU A 144 30.08 12.54 -12.06
C GLU A 144 30.97 13.11 -10.94
N MET A 145 30.82 14.40 -10.63
CA MET A 145 31.56 15.02 -9.54
C MET A 145 31.09 14.53 -8.16
N LYS A 146 29.78 14.38 -7.97
CA LYS A 146 29.19 14.06 -6.66
C LYS A 146 29.17 12.56 -6.35
N TYR A 147 29.06 11.73 -7.39
CA TYR A 147 28.98 10.27 -7.31
C TYR A 147 29.97 9.63 -8.29
N PRO A 148 31.29 9.84 -8.10
CA PRO A 148 32.29 9.47 -9.10
C PRO A 148 32.38 7.96 -9.35
N ILE A 149 32.17 7.13 -8.33
CA ILE A 149 32.34 5.67 -8.41
C ILE A 149 31.10 5.05 -9.04
N LEU A 150 29.90 5.44 -8.60
CA LEU A 150 28.65 5.04 -9.24
C LEU A 150 28.57 5.53 -10.69
N SER A 151 29.13 6.72 -10.98
CA SER A 151 29.22 7.22 -12.35
C SER A 151 30.17 6.39 -13.19
N LYS A 152 31.34 6.01 -12.66
CA LYS A 152 32.29 5.12 -13.35
C LYS A 152 31.65 3.76 -13.63
N TYR A 153 30.92 3.20 -12.66
CA TYR A 153 30.15 1.97 -12.84
C TYR A 153 29.12 2.08 -13.97
N LEU A 154 28.29 3.12 -14.01
CA LEU A 154 27.26 3.24 -15.07
C LEU A 154 27.86 3.54 -16.44
N LYS A 155 28.96 4.29 -16.50
CA LYS A 155 29.65 4.61 -17.76
C LYS A 155 30.22 3.39 -18.48
N GLN A 156 30.59 2.33 -17.76
CA GLN A 156 31.04 1.08 -18.40
C GLN A 156 29.93 0.45 -19.28
N TYR A 157 28.66 0.82 -19.05
CA TYR A 157 27.51 0.38 -19.83
C TYR A 157 26.87 1.50 -20.68
N GLU A 158 27.51 2.67 -20.81
CA GLU A 158 26.89 3.87 -21.39
C GLU A 158 26.34 3.63 -22.80
N LYS A 159 27.12 2.99 -23.67
CA LYS A 159 26.70 2.68 -25.05
C LYS A 159 25.41 1.86 -25.06
N GLN A 160 25.38 0.76 -24.30
CA GLN A 160 24.23 -0.13 -24.19
C GLN A 160 23.00 0.61 -23.63
N LEU A 161 23.18 1.42 -22.58
CA LEU A 161 22.08 2.16 -21.96
C LEU A 161 21.49 3.21 -22.92
N ARG A 162 22.34 3.93 -23.67
CA ARG A 162 21.91 4.90 -24.67
C ARG A 162 21.10 4.24 -25.79
N GLU A 163 21.56 3.09 -26.30
CA GLU A 163 20.82 2.31 -27.31
C GLU A 163 19.43 1.88 -26.80
N ILE A 164 19.34 1.40 -25.56
CA ILE A 164 18.04 1.06 -24.93
C ILE A 164 17.11 2.27 -24.87
N LEU A 165 17.61 3.45 -24.49
CA LEU A 165 16.82 4.68 -24.40
C LEU A 165 16.37 5.18 -25.78
N ILE A 166 17.23 5.11 -26.80
CA ILE A 166 16.87 5.46 -28.19
C ILE A 166 15.75 4.55 -28.68
N ASN A 167 15.86 3.24 -28.46
CA ASN A 167 14.83 2.27 -28.83
C ASN A 167 13.52 2.50 -28.06
N ALA A 168 13.60 3.07 -26.86
CA ALA A 168 12.46 3.50 -26.06
C ALA A 168 11.81 4.81 -26.52
N LYS A 169 12.42 5.53 -27.48
CA LYS A 169 12.09 6.93 -27.83
C LYS A 169 12.24 7.89 -26.64
N GLU A 170 13.21 7.64 -25.78
CA GLU A 170 13.59 8.49 -24.65
C GLU A 170 14.90 9.23 -24.93
N ASN A 171 15.20 10.29 -24.17
CA ASN A 171 16.46 11.03 -24.33
C ASN A 171 17.66 10.19 -23.88
N PRO A 172 18.60 9.82 -24.78
CA PRO A 172 19.74 8.95 -24.44
C PRO A 172 20.68 9.54 -23.38
N ALA A 173 20.69 10.85 -23.20
CA ALA A 173 21.53 11.50 -22.19
C ALA A 173 20.96 11.36 -20.75
N ASN A 174 19.81 10.71 -20.59
CA ASN A 174 19.23 10.32 -19.29
C ASN A 174 19.65 8.92 -18.82
N PHE A 175 20.75 8.37 -19.32
CA PHE A 175 21.21 7.01 -18.97
C PHE A 175 21.52 6.79 -17.48
N TYR A 176 21.64 7.86 -16.67
CA TYR A 176 21.73 7.76 -15.21
C TYR A 176 20.39 7.46 -14.51
N PHE A 177 19.27 7.62 -15.21
CA PHE A 177 17.94 7.56 -14.61
C PHE A 177 17.21 6.28 -15.01
N PRO A 178 17.12 5.32 -14.10
CA PRO A 178 16.79 3.96 -14.50
C PRO A 178 15.29 3.71 -14.48
N ARG A 179 14.44 4.46 -15.19
CA ARG A 179 13.00 4.15 -15.13
C ARG A 179 12.13 4.60 -16.29
N ARG A 180 11.08 3.79 -16.51
CA ARG A 180 9.87 4.13 -17.26
C ARG A 180 8.67 4.35 -16.33
N GLY A 181 7.69 5.13 -16.77
CA GLY A 181 6.43 5.30 -16.03
C GLY A 181 6.56 6.11 -14.74
N SER A 182 7.54 7.02 -14.73
CA SER A 182 7.90 7.89 -13.62
C SER A 182 6.82 8.86 -13.17
N PHE A 183 5.99 9.28 -14.12
CA PHE A 183 5.02 10.32 -13.93
C PHE A 183 3.60 9.77 -13.99
N ILE A 184 2.71 10.38 -13.21
CA ILE A 184 1.28 10.09 -13.25
C ILE A 184 0.47 11.38 -13.34
N ASN A 185 -0.62 11.35 -14.11
CA ASN A 185 -1.58 12.44 -14.10
C ASN A 185 -2.41 12.33 -12.82
N LYS A 186 -2.32 13.34 -11.97
CA LYS A 186 -3.20 13.58 -10.84
C LYS A 186 -4.25 14.61 -11.21
N LEU A 187 -5.39 14.58 -10.53
CA LEU A 187 -6.34 15.67 -10.58
C LEU A 187 -5.99 16.64 -9.45
N GLY A 188 -5.60 17.86 -9.82
CA GLY A 188 -5.37 18.96 -8.88
C GLY A 188 -6.68 19.51 -8.30
N GLU A 189 -6.56 20.47 -7.39
CA GLU A 189 -7.71 21.07 -6.67
C GLU A 189 -8.75 21.72 -7.60
N ASN A 190 -8.33 22.16 -8.79
CA ASN A 190 -9.19 22.76 -9.80
C ASN A 190 -9.67 21.78 -10.89
N HIS A 191 -9.60 20.46 -10.63
CA HIS A 191 -9.86 19.40 -11.63
C HIS A 191 -8.95 19.44 -12.88
N LYS A 192 -7.86 20.22 -12.83
CA LYS A 192 -6.83 20.22 -13.88
C LYS A 192 -5.91 19.03 -13.67
N GLU A 193 -5.48 18.40 -14.77
CA GLU A 193 -4.48 17.35 -14.71
C GLU A 193 -3.11 17.95 -14.38
N GLU A 194 -2.50 17.44 -13.31
CA GLU A 194 -1.14 17.77 -12.89
C GLU A 194 -0.26 16.54 -13.05
N LEU A 195 0.89 16.71 -13.70
CA LEU A 195 1.86 15.65 -13.86
C LEU A 195 2.69 15.53 -12.58
N LEU A 196 2.50 14.45 -11.83
CA LEU A 196 3.24 14.18 -10.61
C LEU A 196 4.38 13.20 -10.87
N ASP A 197 5.59 13.54 -10.43
CA ASP A 197 6.70 12.60 -10.34
C ASP A 197 6.56 11.69 -9.11
N LEU A 198 6.59 10.38 -9.33
CA LEU A 198 6.57 9.38 -8.27
C LEU A 198 7.90 9.23 -7.53
N GLU A 199 9.06 9.71 -8.04
CA GLU A 199 10.36 9.44 -7.37
C GLU A 199 10.39 9.85 -5.90
N PRO A 200 10.02 11.10 -5.56
CA PRO A 200 10.14 11.57 -4.19
C PRO A 200 9.21 10.80 -3.25
N LEU A 201 8.12 10.25 -3.79
CA LEU A 201 7.13 9.52 -3.01
C LEU A 201 7.65 8.15 -2.55
N TYR A 202 8.55 7.54 -3.32
CA TYR A 202 9.20 6.28 -2.91
C TYR A 202 10.12 6.48 -1.70
N ASP A 203 10.74 7.64 -1.53
CA ASP A 203 11.61 7.94 -0.39
C ASP A 203 10.81 8.26 0.88
N GLN A 204 9.79 9.12 0.78
CA GLN A 204 9.26 9.85 1.96
C GLN A 204 7.74 9.74 2.19
N SER A 205 6.97 9.14 1.28
CA SER A 205 5.52 9.09 1.42
C SER A 205 5.03 7.82 2.11
N GLU A 206 3.99 7.98 2.93
CA GLU A 206 3.11 6.88 3.31
C GLU A 206 2.53 6.21 2.06
N LYS A 207 2.59 4.89 2.03
CA LYS A 207 2.10 4.10 0.90
C LYS A 207 1.63 2.74 1.35
N ILE A 208 0.56 2.30 0.71
CA ILE A 208 0.07 0.93 0.81
C ILE A 208 0.49 0.21 -0.48
N PHE A 209 0.91 -1.04 -0.35
CA PHE A 209 1.35 -1.85 -1.48
C PHE A 209 0.91 -3.30 -1.34
N PHE A 210 0.80 -3.99 -2.47
CA PHE A 210 0.32 -5.37 -2.51
C PHE A 210 0.83 -6.09 -3.77
N LYS A 211 0.73 -7.42 -3.75
CA LYS A 211 1.19 -8.27 -4.86
C LYS A 211 0.30 -8.08 -6.10
N PHE A 212 0.92 -7.96 -7.27
CA PHE A 212 0.20 -7.96 -8.56
C PHE A 212 -0.54 -9.29 -8.80
N ILE A 213 0.14 -10.39 -8.46
CA ILE A 213 -0.35 -11.75 -8.62
C ILE A 213 -0.47 -12.38 -7.23
N SER A 214 -1.68 -12.61 -6.76
CA SER A 214 -1.97 -13.24 -5.47
C SER A 214 -3.42 -13.71 -5.39
N ASN A 215 -3.62 -14.91 -4.88
CA ASN A 215 -4.92 -15.43 -4.43
C ASN A 215 -5.29 -14.94 -3.01
N GLU A 216 -4.32 -14.40 -2.27
CA GLU A 216 -4.50 -13.86 -0.92
C GLU A 216 -4.66 -12.36 -0.94
N ASN A 217 -5.43 -11.86 0.03
CA ASN A 217 -5.71 -10.45 0.21
C ASN A 217 -4.81 -9.82 1.28
N ILE A 218 -3.55 -9.58 0.89
CA ILE A 218 -2.52 -9.03 1.78
C ILE A 218 -2.08 -7.67 1.25
N PHE A 219 -2.19 -6.66 2.11
CA PHE A 219 -1.68 -5.32 1.86
C PHE A 219 -0.63 -4.96 2.91
N GLY A 220 0.55 -4.59 2.42
CA GLY A 220 1.63 -4.03 3.22
C GLY A 220 1.57 -2.51 3.25
N TYR A 221 2.35 -1.94 4.15
CA TYR A 221 2.43 -0.49 4.36
C TYR A 221 3.86 -0.09 4.72
N SER A 222 4.22 1.15 4.35
CA SER A 222 5.41 1.82 4.85
C SER A 222 5.16 3.32 4.87
N ASN A 223 5.64 3.97 5.94
CA ASN A 223 5.77 5.43 6.05
C ASN A 223 7.22 5.90 5.79
N THR A 224 8.11 4.99 5.40
CA THR A 224 9.51 5.26 5.08
C THR A 224 9.84 4.78 3.67
N SER A 225 11.10 4.86 3.29
CA SER A 225 11.56 4.41 1.97
C SER A 225 11.21 2.93 1.73
N TYR A 226 10.60 2.64 0.59
CA TYR A 226 10.29 1.28 0.16
C TYR A 226 10.25 1.24 -1.35
N TYR A 227 11.14 0.43 -1.92
CA TYR A 227 11.31 0.27 -3.36
C TYR A 227 11.02 -1.17 -3.70
N ALA A 228 10.10 -1.39 -4.64
CA ALA A 228 9.79 -2.74 -5.07
C ALA A 228 9.79 -2.85 -6.58
N THR A 229 10.02 -4.05 -7.08
CA THR A 229 9.95 -4.39 -8.50
C THR A 229 8.53 -4.29 -9.05
N SER A 230 8.40 -4.41 -10.37
CA SER A 230 7.14 -4.26 -11.10
C SER A 230 6.05 -5.29 -10.75
N ASP A 231 6.40 -6.38 -10.04
CA ASP A 231 5.46 -7.38 -9.51
C ASP A 231 4.68 -6.90 -8.27
N THR A 232 5.00 -5.70 -7.78
CA THR A 232 4.30 -5.02 -6.69
C THR A 232 3.46 -3.87 -7.22
N TYR A 233 2.27 -3.70 -6.68
CA TYR A 233 1.43 -2.53 -6.89
C TYR A 233 1.47 -1.59 -5.69
N PHE A 234 1.53 -0.29 -5.98
CA PHE A 234 1.45 0.82 -5.04
C PHE A 234 0.13 1.55 -5.19
N LEU A 235 -0.42 1.98 -4.06
CA LEU A 235 -1.58 2.84 -3.97
C LEU A 235 -1.12 4.27 -3.71
N TRP A 236 -1.18 5.11 -4.75
CA TRP A 236 -0.86 6.52 -4.63
C TRP A 236 -2.14 7.35 -4.47
N PRO A 237 -2.20 8.35 -3.57
CA PRO A 237 -3.34 9.25 -3.49
C PRO A 237 -3.68 9.82 -4.86
N ARG A 238 -4.94 9.85 -5.28
CA ARG A 238 -5.34 10.45 -6.57
C ARG A 238 -5.35 11.97 -6.53
N PHE A 239 -5.77 12.53 -5.41
CA PHE A 239 -5.91 13.97 -5.17
C PHE A 239 -4.90 14.39 -4.10
N SER A 240 -4.20 15.50 -4.31
CA SER A 240 -3.25 16.08 -3.35
C SER A 240 -3.93 16.59 -2.09
N SER A 241 -5.13 17.17 -2.22
CA SER A 241 -5.90 17.76 -1.12
C SER A 241 -6.64 16.74 -0.25
N LYS A 242 -6.81 15.49 -0.72
CA LYS A 242 -7.58 14.47 0.00
C LYS A 242 -6.68 13.80 1.04
N LYS A 243 -6.85 14.16 2.32
CA LYS A 243 -6.20 13.48 3.44
C LYS A 243 -6.69 12.03 3.53
N ILE A 244 -5.77 11.09 3.37
CA ILE A 244 -6.05 9.65 3.45
C ILE A 244 -5.80 9.17 4.88
N ASP A 245 -6.76 8.45 5.45
CA ASP A 245 -6.58 7.77 6.73
C ASP A 245 -5.94 6.39 6.48
N TYR A 246 -4.62 6.37 6.29
CA TYR A 246 -3.90 5.17 5.89
C TYR A 246 -4.10 4.00 6.84
N LEU A 247 -4.13 4.24 8.16
CA LEU A 247 -4.32 3.16 9.14
C LEU A 247 -5.71 2.52 9.01
N PHE A 248 -6.78 3.32 8.94
CA PHE A 248 -8.12 2.78 8.78
C PHE A 248 -8.28 2.03 7.45
N ILE A 249 -7.81 2.63 6.35
CA ILE A 249 -7.87 2.01 5.03
C ILE A 249 -7.07 0.71 5.02
N LEU A 250 -5.83 0.70 5.52
CA LEU A 250 -5.01 -0.50 5.59
C LEU A 250 -5.68 -1.64 6.38
N ALA A 251 -6.33 -1.31 7.49
CA ALA A 251 -7.11 -2.26 8.28
C ALA A 251 -8.28 -2.84 7.48
N TYR A 252 -9.03 -1.97 6.82
CA TYR A 252 -10.16 -2.36 5.99
C TYR A 252 -9.71 -3.24 4.83
N LEU A 253 -8.61 -2.90 4.16
CA LEU A 253 -8.05 -3.67 3.06
C LEU A 253 -7.56 -5.06 3.47
N ASN A 254 -7.07 -5.24 4.69
CA ASN A 254 -6.69 -6.56 5.22
C ASN A 254 -7.85 -7.29 5.95
N SER A 255 -9.06 -6.73 5.97
CA SER A 255 -10.19 -7.31 6.71
C SER A 255 -10.82 -8.53 6.02
N LYS A 256 -11.55 -9.34 6.80
CA LYS A 256 -12.40 -10.44 6.32
C LYS A 256 -13.46 -9.95 5.32
N ILE A 257 -13.98 -8.72 5.49
CA ILE A 257 -14.98 -8.14 4.57
C ILE A 257 -14.38 -7.98 3.17
N ILE A 258 -13.19 -7.39 3.07
CA ILE A 258 -12.53 -7.23 1.77
C ILE A 258 -12.13 -8.58 1.20
N ASN A 259 -11.62 -9.51 2.01
CA ASN A 259 -11.33 -10.87 1.54
C ASN A 259 -12.58 -11.54 0.92
N PHE A 260 -13.74 -11.42 1.57
CA PHE A 260 -15.01 -11.89 1.02
C PHE A 260 -15.34 -11.21 -0.32
N LEU A 261 -15.19 -9.88 -0.43
CA LEU A 261 -15.45 -9.15 -1.68
C LEU A 261 -14.53 -9.55 -2.82
N PHE A 262 -13.23 -9.76 -2.54
CA PHE A 262 -12.27 -10.26 -3.52
C PHE A 262 -12.70 -11.61 -4.10
N LYS A 263 -13.15 -12.50 -3.20
CA LYS A 263 -13.62 -13.84 -3.56
C LYS A 263 -14.88 -13.79 -4.42
N VAL A 264 -15.92 -13.08 -3.97
CA VAL A 264 -17.21 -13.03 -4.68
C VAL A 264 -17.11 -12.30 -6.03
N LYS A 265 -16.28 -11.26 -6.13
CA LYS A 265 -16.09 -10.52 -7.39
C LYS A 265 -15.19 -11.23 -8.41
N ASN A 266 -14.72 -12.44 -8.09
CA ASN A 266 -13.73 -13.16 -8.88
C ASN A 266 -12.58 -12.24 -9.30
N LEU A 267 -12.07 -11.45 -8.35
CA LEU A 267 -10.86 -10.67 -8.54
C LEU A 267 -9.73 -11.69 -8.62
N SER A 268 -9.47 -12.15 -9.84
CA SER A 268 -8.57 -13.25 -10.19
C SER A 268 -7.19 -13.11 -9.58
N ILE A 269 -6.48 -14.25 -9.50
CA ILE A 269 -5.07 -14.35 -9.04
C ILE A 269 -4.22 -13.23 -9.66
N LYS A 270 -4.41 -12.92 -10.94
CA LYS A 270 -3.87 -11.71 -11.57
C LYS A 270 -4.82 -10.53 -11.35
N ARG A 271 -4.41 -9.57 -10.55
CA ARG A 271 -5.25 -8.42 -10.18
C ARG A 271 -5.25 -7.37 -11.29
N SER A 272 -6.36 -7.23 -12.00
CA SER A 272 -6.55 -6.13 -12.97
C SER A 272 -6.71 -4.82 -12.21
N LYS A 273 -5.93 -3.79 -12.58
CA LYS A 273 -5.98 -2.45 -11.97
C LYS A 273 -7.39 -1.87 -12.03
N THR A 274 -7.97 -1.83 -13.23
CA THR A 274 -9.32 -1.30 -13.47
C THR A 274 -10.39 -2.03 -12.67
N LYS A 275 -10.29 -3.36 -12.55
CA LYS A 275 -11.25 -4.15 -11.76
C LYS A 275 -11.15 -3.83 -10.26
N LEU A 276 -9.95 -3.58 -9.74
CA LEU A 276 -9.76 -3.17 -8.35
C LEU A 276 -10.26 -1.74 -8.13
N GLU A 277 -9.82 -0.81 -8.99
CA GLU A 277 -10.14 0.60 -8.94
C GLU A 277 -11.66 0.83 -8.91
N GLN A 278 -12.39 0.17 -9.82
CA GLN A 278 -13.85 0.33 -9.96
C GLN A 278 -14.66 -0.65 -9.09
N GLY A 279 -14.02 -1.70 -8.57
CA GLY A 279 -14.70 -2.83 -7.94
C GLY A 279 -14.63 -2.84 -6.42
N LEU A 280 -13.72 -2.10 -5.79
CA LEU A 280 -13.59 -2.13 -4.33
C LEU A 280 -14.23 -0.89 -3.69
N PRO A 281 -15.30 -1.04 -2.90
CA PRO A 281 -15.91 0.08 -2.20
C PRO A 281 -15.01 0.54 -1.05
N ILE A 282 -14.88 1.85 -0.87
CA ILE A 282 -14.12 2.48 0.22
C ILE A 282 -15.09 3.18 1.17
N PRO A 283 -15.03 2.91 2.49
CA PRO A 283 -15.88 3.57 3.46
C PRO A 283 -15.59 5.08 3.54
N ILE A 284 -16.64 5.88 3.65
CA ILE A 284 -16.54 7.33 3.83
C ILE A 284 -16.49 7.61 5.33
N LEU A 285 -15.32 7.90 5.89
CA LEU A 285 -15.21 8.13 7.34
C LEU A 285 -16.17 9.21 7.88
N LYS A 286 -16.49 10.22 7.06
CA LYS A 286 -17.44 11.29 7.42
C LYS A 286 -18.89 10.82 7.55
N SER A 287 -19.26 9.64 7.05
CA SER A 287 -20.63 9.11 7.18
C SER A 287 -20.90 8.50 8.56
N PHE A 288 -19.86 8.21 9.34
CA PHE A 288 -19.96 7.70 10.70
C PHE A 288 -20.06 8.88 11.65
N HIS A 289 -21.20 9.00 12.33
CA HIS A 289 -21.55 10.21 13.09
C HIS A 289 -21.69 9.95 14.58
N SER A 290 -22.08 8.74 14.97
CA SER A 290 -22.26 8.41 16.39
C SER A 290 -20.91 8.32 17.10
N GLU A 291 -20.90 8.68 18.39
CA GLU A 291 -19.70 8.57 19.22
C GLU A 291 -19.19 7.12 19.27
N ASN A 292 -20.10 6.15 19.29
CA ASN A 292 -19.74 4.73 19.24
C ASN A 292 -19.00 4.35 17.94
N GLU A 293 -19.46 4.81 16.77
CA GLU A 293 -18.75 4.53 15.51
C GLU A 293 -17.37 5.20 15.48
N LYS A 294 -17.26 6.45 15.96
CA LYS A 294 -15.98 7.17 16.04
C LYS A 294 -14.99 6.44 16.96
N LEU A 295 -15.47 5.94 18.09
CA LEU A 295 -14.70 5.16 19.05
C LEU A 295 -14.21 3.85 18.42
N ILE A 296 -15.09 3.11 17.73
CA ILE A 296 -14.71 1.89 16.99
C ILE A 296 -13.62 2.19 15.96
N ILE A 297 -13.79 3.26 15.16
CA ILE A 297 -12.80 3.70 14.17
C ILE A 297 -11.46 4.03 14.85
N GLY A 298 -11.50 4.75 15.98
CA GLY A 298 -10.32 5.08 16.77
C GLY A 298 -9.54 3.83 17.20
N VAL A 299 -10.25 2.79 17.64
CA VAL A 299 -9.64 1.53 18.09
C VAL A 299 -9.11 0.70 16.93
N ILE A 300 -9.85 0.61 15.81
CA ILE A 300 -9.35 -0.02 14.59
C ILE A 300 -8.00 0.60 14.19
N LYS A 301 -7.91 1.94 14.19
CA LYS A 301 -6.69 2.66 13.84
C LYS A 301 -5.55 2.37 14.81
N ALA A 302 -5.82 2.39 16.12
CA ALA A 302 -4.81 2.14 17.14
C ALA A 302 -4.26 0.70 17.10
N LEU A 303 -5.14 -0.29 16.94
CA LEU A 303 -4.74 -1.69 16.75
C LEU A 303 -3.94 -1.89 15.46
N THR A 304 -4.34 -1.20 14.39
CA THR A 304 -3.62 -1.25 13.10
C THR A 304 -2.24 -0.62 13.20
N PHE A 305 -2.12 0.48 13.94
CA PHE A 305 -0.81 1.06 14.26
C PHE A 305 0.09 0.05 14.98
N CYS A 306 -0.42 -0.68 15.98
CA CYS A 306 0.34 -1.75 16.62
C CYS A 306 0.77 -2.84 15.63
N LEU A 307 -0.11 -3.29 14.73
CA LEU A 307 0.24 -4.28 13.71
C LEU A 307 1.31 -3.78 12.73
N VAL A 308 1.27 -2.50 12.33
CA VAL A 308 2.34 -1.87 11.55
C VAL A 308 3.64 -1.89 12.33
N LYS A 309 3.62 -1.46 13.60
CA LYS A 309 4.80 -1.43 14.47
C LYS A 309 5.37 -2.81 14.80
N PHE A 310 4.58 -3.86 14.77
CA PHE A 310 5.09 -5.24 14.90
C PHE A 310 5.93 -5.69 13.69
N ASN A 311 5.88 -4.97 12.56
CA ASN A 311 6.80 -5.17 11.44
C ASN A 311 8.10 -4.35 11.59
N GLU A 312 8.23 -3.54 12.64
CA GLU A 312 9.44 -2.81 12.97
C GLU A 312 10.19 -3.55 14.10
N LEU A 313 11.52 -3.69 13.97
CA LEU A 313 12.34 -4.50 14.89
C LEU A 313 12.40 -3.94 16.32
N ASP A 314 12.21 -2.62 16.50
CA ASP A 314 12.46 -1.90 17.75
C ASP A 314 11.22 -1.42 18.52
N TYR A 315 10.02 -1.97 18.26
CA TYR A 315 8.85 -1.46 18.97
C TYR A 315 8.64 -2.12 20.35
N GLY A 316 8.82 -1.29 21.38
CA GLY A 316 8.41 -1.53 22.76
C GLY A 316 7.15 -0.74 23.14
N ILE A 317 6.23 -1.45 23.81
CA ILE A 317 5.13 -0.97 24.65
C ILE A 317 3.85 -0.47 23.95
N ILE A 318 2.75 -1.09 24.38
CA ILE A 318 1.36 -0.69 24.22
C ILE A 318 1.14 0.62 24.97
N THR A 319 0.70 1.67 24.30
CA THR A 319 0.39 2.94 24.97
C THR A 319 -0.79 2.77 25.94
N GLU A 320 -0.72 3.39 27.11
CA GLU A 320 -1.84 3.48 28.07
C GLU A 320 -3.11 4.03 27.39
N ASP A 321 -2.95 4.90 26.40
CA ASP A 321 -4.00 5.41 25.50
C ASP A 321 -4.76 4.30 24.75
N LEU A 322 -4.08 3.22 24.30
CA LEU A 322 -4.78 2.09 23.68
C LEU A 322 -5.58 1.29 24.72
N ARG A 323 -5.06 1.16 25.95
CA ARG A 323 -5.78 0.50 27.05
C ARG A 323 -7.03 1.26 27.43
N GLU A 324 -6.93 2.57 27.57
CA GLU A 324 -8.06 3.45 27.85
C GLU A 324 -9.13 3.33 26.75
N LYS A 325 -8.72 3.46 25.48
CA LYS A 325 -9.64 3.32 24.34
C LYS A 325 -10.33 1.96 24.30
N LEU A 326 -9.61 0.85 24.51
CA LEU A 326 -10.21 -0.49 24.53
C LEU A 326 -11.21 -0.64 25.68
N THR A 327 -10.95 -0.02 26.83
CA THR A 327 -11.84 -0.04 27.99
C THR A 327 -13.11 0.77 27.72
N GLN A 328 -13.00 1.97 27.16
CA GLN A 328 -14.17 2.76 26.74
C GLN A 328 -15.03 2.00 25.71
N VAL A 329 -14.40 1.21 24.84
CA VAL A 329 -15.12 0.38 23.85
C VAL A 329 -15.83 -0.79 24.52
N LYS A 330 -15.22 -1.44 25.50
CA LYS A 330 -15.88 -2.48 26.32
C LYS A 330 -17.23 -2.03 26.82
N ASP A 331 -17.25 -0.86 27.45
CA ASP A 331 -18.42 -0.35 28.16
C ASP A 331 -19.55 0.00 27.17
N ASN A 332 -19.19 0.27 25.92
CA ASN A 332 -20.11 0.62 24.84
C ASN A 332 -20.46 -0.57 23.91
N LEU A 333 -19.71 -1.67 23.95
CA LEU A 333 -19.87 -2.81 23.04
C LEU A 333 -20.10 -4.12 23.80
N SER A 334 -21.33 -4.64 23.72
CA SER A 334 -21.71 -5.94 24.29
C SER A 334 -20.88 -7.14 23.78
N ILE A 335 -20.19 -6.99 22.65
CA ILE A 335 -19.34 -8.03 22.05
C ILE A 335 -17.97 -8.13 22.76
N LEU A 336 -17.51 -7.05 23.41
CA LEU A 336 -16.24 -7.04 24.13
C LEU A 336 -16.46 -7.32 25.61
N ASN A 337 -16.33 -8.59 26.01
CA ASN A 337 -16.27 -8.94 27.43
C ASN A 337 -14.84 -8.82 27.98
N GLU A 338 -14.73 -8.82 29.31
CA GLU A 338 -13.44 -8.72 30.03
C GLU A 338 -12.43 -9.77 29.57
N LYS A 339 -12.89 -11.02 29.44
CA LYS A 339 -12.05 -12.13 29.01
C LYS A 339 -11.41 -11.88 27.65
N LEU A 340 -12.16 -11.31 26.73
CA LEU A 340 -11.69 -11.02 25.39
C LEU A 340 -10.69 -9.85 25.39
N ILE A 341 -10.93 -8.82 26.22
CA ILE A 341 -9.99 -7.70 26.40
C ILE A 341 -8.68 -8.14 27.04
N SER A 342 -8.73 -8.96 28.08
CA SER A 342 -7.51 -9.54 28.67
C SER A 342 -6.72 -10.36 27.66
N LYS A 343 -7.40 -11.13 26.80
CA LYS A 343 -6.74 -11.81 25.67
C LYS A 343 -6.10 -10.84 24.69
N PHE A 344 -6.69 -9.67 24.44
CA PHE A 344 -6.09 -8.67 23.57
C PHE A 344 -4.86 -8.02 24.16
N TYR A 345 -4.86 -7.72 25.46
CA TYR A 345 -3.66 -7.20 26.12
C TYR A 345 -2.52 -8.22 26.06
N LEU A 346 -2.80 -9.49 26.37
CA LEU A 346 -1.82 -10.56 26.21
C LEU A 346 -1.36 -10.72 24.76
N ALA A 347 -2.26 -10.58 23.80
CA ALA A 347 -1.92 -10.65 22.37
C ALA A 347 -1.01 -9.49 21.96
N LEU A 348 -1.25 -8.29 22.45
CA LEU A 348 -0.40 -7.14 22.17
C LEU A 348 1.00 -7.32 22.78
N GLU A 349 1.09 -7.82 24.01
CA GLU A 349 2.36 -8.11 24.70
C GLU A 349 3.16 -9.19 23.97
N LYS A 350 2.47 -10.25 23.54
CA LYS A 350 3.07 -11.38 22.80
C LYS A 350 3.23 -11.12 21.30
N LYS A 351 2.83 -9.94 20.81
CA LYS A 351 2.79 -9.58 19.39
C LYS A 351 1.98 -10.58 18.53
N ASP A 352 0.91 -11.16 19.09
CA ASP A 352 0.00 -12.09 18.40
C ASP A 352 -0.91 -11.34 17.43
N ARG A 353 -0.47 -11.33 16.16
CA ARG A 353 -1.16 -10.67 15.05
C ARG A 353 -2.54 -11.26 14.77
N ASN A 354 -2.74 -12.56 14.99
CA ASN A 354 -3.98 -13.25 14.63
C ASN A 354 -5.13 -12.80 15.54
N ILE A 355 -4.86 -12.70 16.84
CA ILE A 355 -5.86 -12.26 17.82
C ILE A 355 -6.23 -10.79 17.58
N ILE A 356 -5.26 -9.92 17.29
CA ILE A 356 -5.53 -8.49 17.00
C ILE A 356 -6.32 -8.36 15.68
N GLN A 357 -5.94 -9.10 14.64
CA GLN A 357 -6.66 -9.13 13.38
C GLN A 357 -8.12 -9.62 13.57
N PHE A 358 -8.33 -10.61 14.43
CA PHE A 358 -9.66 -11.09 14.80
C PHE A 358 -10.51 -9.97 15.41
N LEU A 359 -9.96 -9.17 16.34
CA LEU A 359 -10.65 -8.01 16.90
C LEU A 359 -11.02 -6.98 15.84
N ILE A 360 -10.07 -6.60 14.98
CA ILE A 360 -10.31 -5.63 13.90
C ILE A 360 -11.49 -6.09 13.03
N ASN A 361 -11.57 -7.39 12.72
CA ASN A 361 -12.69 -7.94 11.95
C ASN A 361 -14.02 -7.84 12.69
N LYS A 362 -14.07 -8.17 13.99
CA LYS A 362 -15.27 -8.01 14.83
C LYS A 362 -15.74 -6.56 14.87
N LEU A 363 -14.81 -5.62 15.05
CA LEU A 363 -15.09 -4.18 15.05
C LEU A 363 -15.63 -3.71 13.70
N PHE A 364 -15.10 -4.20 12.57
CA PHE A 364 -15.65 -3.89 11.25
C PHE A 364 -17.05 -4.45 11.03
N PHE A 365 -17.30 -5.71 11.42
CA PHE A 365 -18.64 -6.28 11.30
C PHE A 365 -19.66 -5.46 12.08
N GLN A 366 -19.31 -5.02 13.29
CA GLN A 366 -20.15 -4.13 14.06
C GLN A 366 -20.32 -2.75 13.43
N LEU A 367 -19.21 -2.11 13.00
CA LEU A 367 -19.21 -0.79 12.37
C LEU A 367 -20.14 -0.74 11.15
N PHE A 368 -20.18 -1.83 10.37
CA PHE A 368 -21.03 -1.94 9.19
C PHE A 368 -22.36 -2.65 9.44
N SER A 369 -22.67 -3.04 10.69
CA SER A 369 -23.87 -3.82 11.04
C SER A 369 -24.01 -5.11 10.21
N ILE A 370 -22.91 -5.82 9.99
CA ILE A 370 -22.82 -7.07 9.23
C ILE A 370 -22.85 -8.25 10.20
N ASP A 371 -23.65 -9.24 9.84
CA ASP A 371 -23.73 -10.53 10.54
C ASP A 371 -22.55 -11.42 10.14
N GLU A 372 -21.63 -11.66 11.08
CA GLU A 372 -20.40 -12.42 10.84
C GLU A 372 -20.67 -13.86 10.44
N ASP A 373 -21.59 -14.56 11.12
CA ASP A 373 -21.90 -15.97 10.86
C ASP A 373 -22.39 -16.14 9.42
N LYS A 374 -23.17 -15.18 8.92
CA LYS A 374 -23.59 -15.16 7.51
C LYS A 374 -22.42 -14.95 6.55
N ILE A 375 -21.50 -14.04 6.85
CA ILE A 375 -20.31 -13.83 5.99
C ILE A 375 -19.44 -15.08 5.96
N GLU A 376 -19.22 -15.73 7.11
CA GLU A 376 -18.44 -16.96 7.18
C GLU A 376 -19.10 -18.11 6.39
N LEU A 377 -20.41 -18.26 6.52
CA LEU A 377 -21.19 -19.21 5.73
C LEU A 377 -21.04 -18.95 4.22
N LEU A 378 -21.14 -17.68 3.80
CA LEU A 378 -20.99 -17.31 2.39
C LEU A 378 -19.56 -17.58 1.90
N ILE A 379 -18.53 -17.23 2.66
CA ILE A 379 -17.14 -17.54 2.32
C ILE A 379 -16.96 -19.06 2.12
N LYS A 380 -17.54 -19.89 2.99
CA LYS A 380 -17.52 -21.36 2.90
C LYS A 380 -18.37 -21.95 1.79
N LYS A 381 -19.30 -21.19 1.18
CA LYS A 381 -20.19 -21.66 0.11
C LYS A 381 -19.64 -21.34 -1.28
N PHE A 382 -18.90 -20.23 -1.40
CA PHE A 382 -18.21 -19.85 -2.63
C PHE A 382 -16.84 -20.56 -2.78
N TYR A 383 -16.53 -21.46 -1.86
CA TYR A 383 -15.40 -22.39 -1.79
C TYR A 383 -15.94 -23.77 -1.40
#